data_AF-A0A519CDI8-F1
#
_entry.id   AF-A0A519CDI8-F1
#
_cell.length_a   1.000
_cell.length_b   1.000
_cell.length_c   1.000
_cell.angle_alpha   90.00
_cell.angle_beta   90.00
_cell.angle_gamma   90.00
#
_symmetry.space_group_name_H-M   'P 1'
#
loop_
_entity.id
_entity.type
_entity.pdbx_description
1 polymer ?
#
loop_
_entity_poly.entity_id
_entity_poly.type
_entity_poly.pdbx_seq_one_letter_code
_entity_poly.pdbx_strand_id
1 'polypeptide(L)'
;MEIGVVGNDLFTIGFRLVGIEKWFNVSEEVPVDDAIQIALKDKEIGVLVIHDEDWKELEASLRKKLSNSVKPTVIAIGAEVDEGLRDRIKTAVGVDLWK
;
A
#
# COMPACT_ATOMS: atom_id res chain seq x y z
N MET A 1 10.97 -13.34 -10.60
CA MET A 1 9.69 -12.67 -10.34
C MET A 1 9.60 -12.52 -8.84
N GLU A 2 9.86 -11.33 -8.37
CA GLU A 2 9.92 -11.00 -6.95
C GLU A 2 8.76 -10.09 -6.55
N ILE A 3 8.56 -9.95 -5.25
CA ILE A 3 7.56 -9.05 -4.66
C ILE A 3 8.31 -7.81 -4.20
N GLY A 4 7.92 -6.65 -4.71
CA GLY A 4 8.33 -5.34 -4.22
C GLY A 4 7.29 -4.82 -3.24
N VAL A 5 7.71 -4.20 -2.15
CA VAL A 5 6.80 -3.59 -1.17
C VAL A 5 7.15 -2.11 -1.01
N VAL A 6 6.15 -1.23 -1.11
CA VAL A 6 6.27 0.21 -0.90
C VAL A 6 5.37 0.60 0.25
N GLY A 7 5.93 1.27 1.25
CA GLY A 7 5.15 1.94 2.29
C GLY A 7 6.00 2.38 3.47
N ASN A 8 5.36 2.77 4.56
CA ASN A 8 6.08 3.20 5.76
C ASN A 8 6.89 2.04 6.42
N ASP A 9 7.81 2.39 7.32
CA ASP A 9 8.65 1.43 8.02
C ASP A 9 7.85 0.34 8.76
N LEU A 10 6.74 0.72 9.40
CA LEU A 10 5.87 -0.23 10.13
C LEU A 10 5.20 -1.24 9.20
N PHE A 11 4.82 -0.81 8.01
CA PHE A 11 4.21 -1.63 6.98
C PHE A 11 5.23 -2.58 6.37
N THR A 12 6.43 -2.10 6.04
CA THR A 12 7.46 -2.93 5.40
C THR A 12 8.09 -3.95 6.35
N ILE A 13 8.09 -3.71 7.67
CA ILE A 13 8.66 -4.62 8.69
C ILE A 13 8.11 -6.05 8.55
N GLY A 14 6.80 -6.23 8.37
CA GLY A 14 6.20 -7.57 8.25
C GLY A 14 6.76 -8.35 7.06
N PHE A 15 6.90 -7.67 5.92
CA PHE A 15 7.43 -8.27 4.70
C PHE A 15 8.94 -8.57 4.80
N ARG A 16 9.70 -7.70 5.49
CA ARG A 16 11.13 -7.91 5.77
C ARG A 16 11.36 -9.15 6.64
N LEU A 17 10.51 -9.38 7.64
CA LEU A 17 10.59 -10.55 8.53
C LEU A 17 10.30 -11.87 7.79
N VAL A 18 9.46 -11.83 6.75
CA VAL A 18 9.13 -12.99 5.92
C VAL A 18 10.19 -13.24 4.84
N GLY A 19 11.21 -12.39 4.74
CA GLY A 19 12.33 -12.55 3.81
C GLY A 19 12.12 -11.90 2.45
N ILE A 20 11.23 -10.91 2.33
CA ILE A 20 11.14 -10.10 1.12
C ILE A 20 12.28 -9.09 1.11
N GLU A 21 13.15 -9.20 0.11
CA GLU A 21 14.36 -8.38 0.00
C GLU A 21 14.12 -7.01 -0.66
N LYS A 22 13.09 -6.91 -1.50
CA LYS A 22 12.76 -5.70 -2.26
C LYS A 22 11.69 -4.89 -1.53
N TRP A 23 12.13 -3.97 -0.68
CA TRP A 23 11.25 -3.05 0.04
C TRP A 23 11.74 -1.61 -0.13
N PHE A 24 10.80 -0.68 -0.21
CA PHE A 24 11.04 0.74 -0.40
C PHE A 24 10.27 1.48 0.69
N ASN A 25 11.00 2.15 1.57
CA ASN A 25 10.40 2.93 2.64
C ASN A 25 9.98 4.30 2.11
N VAL A 26 8.75 4.68 2.45
CA VAL A 26 8.20 6.01 2.20
C VAL A 26 8.33 6.84 3.48
N SER A 27 8.84 8.06 3.35
CA SER A 27 8.95 9.03 4.44
C SER A 27 8.76 10.45 3.90
N GLU A 28 8.70 11.46 4.78
CA GLU A 28 8.62 12.87 4.34
C GLU A 28 9.80 13.29 3.45
N GLU A 29 10.96 12.65 3.60
CA GLU A 29 12.16 12.92 2.81
C GLU A 29 12.20 12.14 1.49
N VAL A 30 11.47 11.02 1.40
CA VAL A 30 11.42 10.14 0.22
C VAL A 30 9.97 9.99 -0.22
N PRO A 31 9.52 10.79 -1.21
CA PRO A 31 8.14 10.74 -1.65
C PRO A 31 7.81 9.38 -2.25
N VAL A 32 6.54 8.97 -2.11
CA VAL A 32 6.00 7.71 -2.65
C VAL A 32 6.35 7.54 -4.13
N ASP A 33 6.27 8.64 -4.90
CA ASP A 33 6.55 8.65 -6.32
C ASP A 33 7.98 8.21 -6.67
N ASP A 34 8.97 8.61 -5.88
CA ASP A 34 10.36 8.22 -6.09
C ASP A 34 10.58 6.74 -5.75
N ALA A 35 10.02 6.28 -4.63
CA ALA A 35 10.05 4.87 -4.24
C ALA A 35 9.46 3.96 -5.34
N ILE A 36 8.32 4.36 -5.91
CA ILE A 36 7.66 3.63 -7.00
C ILE A 36 8.47 3.70 -8.29
N GLN A 37 9.07 4.86 -8.63
CA GLN A 37 9.92 4.95 -9.81
C GLN A 37 11.14 4.05 -9.72
N ILE A 38 11.74 3.90 -8.53
CA ILE A 38 12.83 2.96 -8.30
C ILE A 38 12.32 1.51 -8.46
N ALA A 39 11.18 1.18 -7.86
CA ALA A 39 10.56 -0.14 -8.00
C ALA A 39 10.22 -0.48 -9.46
N LEU A 40 9.76 0.48 -10.25
CA LEU A 40 9.44 0.31 -11.67
C LEU A 40 10.65 0.13 -12.58
N LYS A 41 11.83 0.60 -12.15
CA LYS A 41 13.08 0.37 -12.89
C LYS A 41 13.56 -1.08 -12.76
N ASP A 42 13.20 -1.74 -11.66
CA ASP A 42 13.53 -3.12 -11.43
C ASP A 42 12.58 -4.06 -12.18
N LYS A 43 13.12 -4.76 -13.20
CA LYS A 43 12.34 -5.69 -14.03
C LYS A 43 12.12 -7.05 -13.35
N GLU A 44 12.79 -7.32 -12.24
CA GLU A 44 12.63 -8.57 -11.48
C GLU A 44 11.36 -8.55 -10.64
N ILE A 45 10.89 -7.35 -10.25
CA ILE A 45 9.65 -7.12 -9.53
C ILE A 45 8.47 -7.46 -10.44
N GLY A 46 7.75 -8.53 -10.09
CA GLY A 46 6.54 -8.96 -10.79
C GLY A 46 5.26 -8.44 -10.13
N VAL A 47 5.28 -8.29 -8.81
CA VAL A 47 4.17 -7.82 -8.00
C VAL A 47 4.67 -6.68 -7.12
N LEU A 48 3.95 -5.55 -7.13
CA LEU A 48 4.25 -4.38 -6.31
C LEU A 48 3.12 -4.19 -5.30
N VAL A 49 3.42 -4.38 -4.03
CA VAL A 49 2.51 -4.13 -2.91
C VAL A 49 2.71 -2.70 -2.45
N ILE A 50 1.63 -1.93 -2.33
CA ILE A 50 1.65 -0.53 -1.90
C ILE A 50 0.64 -0.35 -0.77
N HIS A 51 0.92 0.50 0.22
CA HIS A 51 -0.10 0.88 1.20
C HIS A 51 -1.23 1.69 0.55
N ASP A 52 -2.49 1.53 0.97
CA ASP A 52 -3.63 2.27 0.37
C ASP A 52 -3.52 3.79 0.60
N GLU A 53 -2.95 4.21 1.73
CA GLU A 53 -2.69 5.63 2.01
C GLU A 53 -1.66 6.21 1.03
N ASP A 54 -0.52 5.53 0.85
CA ASP A 54 0.52 5.91 -0.11
C ASP A 54 -0.01 5.87 -1.55
N TRP A 55 -0.90 4.93 -1.85
CA TRP A 55 -1.58 4.85 -3.14
C TRP A 55 -2.45 6.09 -3.39
N LYS A 56 -3.07 6.69 -2.37
CA LYS A 56 -3.91 7.90 -2.49
C LYS A 56 -3.09 9.18 -2.65
N GLU A 57 -1.92 9.27 -2.04
CA GLU A 57 -1.01 10.43 -2.17
C GLU A 57 -0.31 10.50 -3.53
N LEU A 58 -0.22 9.35 -4.20
CA LEU A 58 0.39 9.16 -5.52
C LEU A 58 -0.19 10.09 -6.61
N GLU A 59 0.68 10.68 -7.42
CA GLU A 59 0.25 11.53 -8.52
C GLU A 59 -0.65 10.81 -9.54
N ALA A 60 -1.68 11.51 -10.02
CA ALA A 60 -2.65 10.98 -10.99
C ALA A 60 -1.98 10.49 -12.30
N SER A 61 -0.86 11.10 -12.68
CA SER A 61 -0.07 10.70 -13.86
C SER A 61 0.61 9.35 -13.66
N LEU A 62 1.22 9.11 -12.50
CA LEU A 62 1.85 7.84 -12.14
C LEU A 62 0.81 6.73 -11.96
N ARG A 63 -0.32 7.02 -11.31
CA ARG A 63 -1.47 6.10 -11.23
C ARG A 63 -1.93 5.62 -12.61
N LYS A 64 -2.13 6.54 -13.57
CA LYS A 64 -2.50 6.16 -14.95
C LYS A 64 -1.45 5.29 -15.63
N LYS A 65 -0.16 5.58 -15.38
CA LYS A 65 0.95 4.79 -15.92
C LYS A 65 0.97 3.37 -15.34
N LEU A 66 0.70 3.23 -14.05
CA LEU A 66 0.61 1.94 -13.35
C LEU A 66 -0.62 1.15 -13.81
N SER A 67 -1.79 1.79 -13.95
CA SER A 67 -3.02 1.16 -14.44
C SER A 67 -2.90 0.65 -15.88
N ASN A 68 -2.12 1.33 -16.72
CA ASN A 68 -1.88 0.92 -18.11
C ASN A 68 -0.69 -0.06 -18.25
N SER A 69 0.09 -0.29 -17.19
CA SER A 69 1.23 -1.21 -17.23
C SER A 69 0.79 -2.61 -16.84
N VAL A 70 1.11 -3.59 -17.68
CA VAL A 70 0.81 -5.01 -17.42
C VAL A 70 1.82 -5.63 -16.44
N LYS A 71 3.00 -5.00 -16.28
CA LYS A 71 4.06 -5.43 -15.33
C LYS A 71 4.75 -4.21 -14.70
N PRO A 72 4.97 -4.17 -13.38
CA PRO A 72 4.50 -5.11 -12.35
C PRO A 72 2.99 -5.01 -12.06
N THR A 73 2.38 -6.06 -11.52
CA THR A 73 1.01 -6.03 -11.00
C THR A 73 0.99 -5.29 -9.67
N VAL A 74 0.27 -4.17 -9.60
CA VAL A 74 0.16 -3.37 -8.37
C VAL A 74 -1.00 -3.86 -7.51
N ILE A 75 -0.74 -4.08 -6.22
CA ILE A 75 -1.73 -4.44 -5.20
C ILE A 75 -1.68 -3.38 -4.11
N ALA A 76 -2.75 -2.61 -3.95
CA ALA A 76 -2.91 -1.72 -2.81
C ALA A 76 -3.48 -2.51 -1.61
N ILE A 77 -2.80 -2.47 -0.46
CA ILE A 77 -3.20 -3.14 0.79
C ILE A 77 -3.33 -2.07 1.87
N GLY A 78 -4.34 -2.19 2.72
CA GLY A 78 -4.58 -1.21 3.79
C GLY A 78 -5.84 -0.40 3.59
N ALA A 79 -6.82 -0.90 2.83
CA ALA A 79 -8.19 -0.48 3.08
C ALA A 79 -8.47 -0.73 4.57
N GLU A 80 -8.48 0.37 5.35
CA GLU A 80 -9.01 0.36 6.70
C GLU A 80 -10.28 -0.47 6.66
N VAL A 81 -10.41 -1.38 7.64
CA VAL A 81 -11.69 -1.99 7.91
C VAL A 81 -12.58 -0.85 8.38
N ASP A 82 -13.26 -0.27 7.39
CA ASP A 82 -14.21 0.83 7.39
C ASP A 82 -14.77 1.07 8.80
N GLU A 83 -14.54 2.26 9.37
CA GLU A 83 -15.30 2.75 10.53
C GLU A 83 -16.82 2.62 10.31
N GLY A 84 -17.27 2.50 9.06
CA GLY A 84 -18.63 2.13 8.69
C GLY A 84 -19.13 0.80 9.26
N LEU A 85 -18.28 -0.17 9.59
CA LEU A 85 -18.71 -1.39 10.30
C LEU A 85 -19.09 -1.09 11.76
N ARG A 86 -18.34 -0.19 12.43
CA ARG A 86 -18.67 0.29 13.78
C ARG A 86 -19.98 1.06 13.78
N ASP A 87 -20.17 1.98 12.83
CA ASP A 87 -21.41 2.76 12.72
C ASP A 87 -22.62 1.90 12.32
N ARG A 88 -22.41 0.85 11.51
CA ARG A 88 -23.46 -0.14 11.20
C ARG A 88 -23.84 -0.97 12.42
N ILE A 89 -22.88 -1.38 13.25
CA ILE A 89 -23.17 -2.11 14.49
C ILE A 89 -23.84 -1.19 15.52
N LYS A 90 -23.39 0.06 15.66
CA LYS A 90 -24.05 1.07 16.53
C LYS A 90 -25.49 1.35 16.09
N THR A 91 -25.73 1.50 14.79
CA THR A 91 -27.08 1.80 14.25
C THR A 91 -28.00 0.58 14.32
N ALA A 92 -27.49 -0.63 14.13
CA ALA A 92 -28.29 -1.85 14.16
C ALA A 92 -28.62 -2.34 15.58
N VAL A 93 -27.73 -2.14 16.56
CA VAL A 93 -27.91 -2.63 17.94
C VAL A 93 -28.37 -1.52 18.90
N GLY A 94 -28.12 -0.25 18.57
CA GLY A 94 -28.63 0.90 19.32
C GLY A 94 -27.98 1.16 20.68
N VAL A 95 -26.92 0.42 21.05
CA VAL A 95 -26.20 0.58 22.31
C VAL A 95 -24.69 0.34 22.14
N ASP A 96 -23.88 1.19 22.75
CA ASP A 96 -22.41 1.06 22.79
C ASP A 96 -22.03 0.09 23.91
N LEU A 97 -21.51 -1.09 23.55
CA LEU A 97 -21.19 -2.17 24.50
C LEU A 97 -19.76 -2.08 25.08
N TRP A 98 -19.00 -1.05 24.74
CA TRP A 98 -17.69 -0.79 25.34
C TRP A 98 -17.73 0.45 26.21
N LYS A 99 -17.39 0.26 27.48
CA LYS A 99 -17.15 1.32 28.45
C LYS A 99 -15.67 1.34 28.79
#